data_AF-A0A352XWA3-F1
#
_entry.id   AF-A0A352XWA3-F1
#
_cell.length_a   1.000
_cell.length_b   1.000
_cell.length_c   1.000
_cell.angle_alpha   90.00
_cell.angle_beta   90.00
_cell.angle_gamma   90.00
#
_symmetry.space_group_name_H-M   'P 1'
#
loop_
_entity.id
_entity.type
_entity.pdbx_description
1 polymer ?
#
loop_
_entity_poly.entity_id
_entity_poly.type
_entity_poly.pdbx_seq_one_letter_code
_entity_poly.pdbx_strand_id
1 'polypeptide(L)'
;MDRQEAIEFLMDHYDNPRNTGPLDHPDVSLSGGNPGCADVITMHARFDKDGKLEAVNWEGEGCTISRAAASYVTEITQGKTAEEVEQMSFEDLMEELGRELVMTRP
;
A
#
# COMPACT_ATOMS: atom_id res chain seq x y z
N MET A 1 -7.28 5.03 -16.50
CA MET A 1 -7.55 3.59 -16.37
C MET A 1 -9.02 3.37 -16.62
N ASP A 2 -9.37 2.46 -17.51
CA ASP A 2 -10.76 2.02 -17.61
C ASP A 2 -11.11 1.06 -16.46
N ARG A 3 -12.40 0.72 -16.32
CA ARG A 3 -12.87 -0.11 -15.19
C ARG A 3 -12.30 -1.52 -15.23
N GLN A 4 -12.05 -2.07 -16.41
CA GLN A 4 -11.53 -3.43 -16.56
C GLN A 4 -10.06 -3.48 -16.15
N GLU A 5 -9.27 -2.51 -16.62
CA GLU A 5 -7.87 -2.34 -16.23
C GLU A 5 -7.72 -2.18 -14.70
N ALA A 6 -8.62 -1.43 -14.06
CA ALA A 6 -8.60 -1.23 -12.62
C ALA A 6 -8.91 -2.50 -11.82
N ILE A 7 -9.83 -3.34 -12.32
CA ILE A 7 -10.11 -4.65 -11.71
C ILE A 7 -8.88 -5.54 -11.84
N GLU A 8 -8.27 -5.61 -13.03
CA GLU A 8 -7.09 -6.45 -13.27
C GLU A 8 -5.91 -6.03 -12.41
N PHE A 9 -5.65 -4.73 -12.30
CA PHE A 9 -4.63 -4.17 -11.42
C PHE A 9 -4.85 -4.53 -9.95
N LEU A 10 -6.08 -4.32 -9.46
CA LEU A 10 -6.42 -4.60 -8.08
C LEU A 10 -6.33 -6.10 -7.76
N MET A 11 -6.75 -6.95 -8.68
CA MET A 11 -6.64 -8.40 -8.54
C MET A 11 -5.19 -8.87 -8.61
N ASP A 12 -4.34 -8.29 -9.47
CA ASP A 12 -2.93 -8.65 -9.50
C ASP A 12 -2.22 -8.32 -8.19
N HIS A 13 -2.45 -7.13 -7.62
CA HIS A 13 -1.90 -6.78 -6.31
C HIS A 13 -2.51 -7.57 -5.14
N TYR A 14 -3.71 -8.11 -5.31
CA TYR A 14 -4.34 -8.97 -4.31
C TYR A 14 -3.82 -10.42 -4.36
N ASP A 15 -3.76 -11.01 -5.57
CA ASP A 15 -3.35 -12.39 -5.80
C ASP A 15 -1.82 -12.56 -5.72
N ASN A 16 -1.07 -11.55 -6.18
CA ASN A 16 0.39 -11.49 -6.16
C ASN A 16 0.87 -10.26 -5.35
N PRO A 17 0.61 -10.19 -4.04
CA PRO A 17 0.98 -9.01 -3.28
C PRO A 17 2.50 -8.84 -3.21
N ARG A 18 2.94 -7.60 -3.45
CA ARG A 18 4.33 -7.15 -3.35
C ARG A 18 4.69 -6.88 -1.90
N ASN A 19 5.96 -7.09 -1.59
CA ASN A 19 6.61 -6.75 -0.34
C ASN A 19 5.88 -7.25 0.93
N THR A 20 5.35 -8.47 0.87
CA THR A 20 4.63 -9.06 2.00
C THR A 20 5.54 -9.66 3.06
N GLY A 21 5.09 -9.56 4.32
CA GLY A 21 5.72 -10.18 5.47
C GLY A 21 6.54 -9.19 6.30
N PRO A 22 7.20 -9.68 7.36
CA PRO A 22 7.99 -8.84 8.22
C PRO A 22 9.20 -8.26 7.48
N LEU A 23 9.67 -7.10 7.92
CA LEU A 23 10.95 -6.54 7.51
C LEU A 23 11.96 -6.76 8.63
N ASP A 24 13.13 -7.29 8.31
CA ASP A 24 14.20 -7.43 9.30
C ASP A 24 14.79 -6.05 9.65
N HIS A 25 15.00 -5.82 10.95
CA HIS A 25 15.50 -4.55 11.50
C HIS A 25 14.86 -3.29 10.89
N PRO A 26 13.52 -3.12 11.00
CA PRO A 26 12.87 -1.92 10.48
C PRO A 26 13.18 -0.71 11.38
N ASP A 27 13.36 0.46 10.78
CA ASP A 27 13.49 1.72 11.52
C ASP A 27 12.13 2.17 12.06
N VAL A 28 11.07 1.92 11.29
CA VAL A 28 9.69 2.28 11.62
C VAL A 28 8.78 1.09 11.37
N SER A 29 7.84 0.87 12.29
CA SER A 29 6.75 -0.09 12.12
C SER A 29 5.46 0.52 12.66
N LEU A 30 4.43 0.60 11.82
CA LEU A 30 3.17 1.23 12.16
C LEU A 30 2.01 0.33 11.74
N SER A 31 1.12 0.04 12.69
CA SER A 31 -0.13 -0.67 12.43
C SER A 31 -1.28 0.32 12.27
N GLY A 32 -2.07 0.13 11.22
CA GLY A 32 -3.30 0.84 10.95
C GLY A 32 -4.41 -0.14 10.56
N GLY A 33 -5.64 0.33 10.50
CA GLY A 33 -6.76 -0.54 10.16
C GLY A 33 -8.07 0.20 10.02
N ASN A 34 -9.00 -0.44 9.35
CA ASN A 34 -10.38 0.02 9.22
C ASN A 34 -11.30 -0.97 9.96
N PRO A 35 -11.79 -0.62 11.17
CA PRO A 35 -12.67 -1.48 11.95
C PRO A 35 -13.95 -1.89 11.20
N GLY A 36 -14.44 -1.07 10.28
CA GLY A 36 -15.65 -1.36 9.50
C GLY A 36 -15.52 -2.59 8.59
N CYS A 37 -14.30 -2.88 8.11
CA CYS A 37 -14.00 -4.06 7.29
C CYS A 37 -13.18 -5.12 8.03
N ALA A 38 -12.91 -4.90 9.34
CA ALA A 38 -11.95 -5.69 10.12
C ALA A 38 -10.54 -5.73 9.49
N ASP A 39 -10.15 -4.67 8.79
CA ASP A 39 -8.81 -4.56 8.21
C ASP A 39 -7.80 -4.23 9.31
N VAL A 40 -6.68 -4.95 9.33
CA VAL A 40 -5.51 -4.72 10.19
C VAL A 40 -4.26 -4.90 9.33
N ILE A 41 -3.58 -3.81 9.02
CA ILE A 41 -2.37 -3.78 8.19
C ILE A 41 -1.24 -3.13 8.98
N THR A 42 -0.07 -3.77 8.98
CA THR A 42 1.16 -3.23 9.55
C THR A 42 2.15 -2.95 8.42
N MET A 43 2.65 -1.72 8.35
CA MET A 43 3.68 -1.29 7.41
C MET A 43 5.01 -1.18 8.15
N HIS A 44 6.07 -1.71 7.54
CA HIS A 44 7.44 -1.65 8.02
C HIS A 44 8.29 -0.88 7.03
N ALA A 45 9.16 0.00 7.50
CA ALA A 45 10.06 0.79 6.66
C ALA A 45 11.48 0.79 7.24
N ARG A 46 12.46 0.76 6.33
CA ARG A 46 13.87 0.99 6.63
C ARG A 46 14.44 2.01 5.66
N PHE A 47 15.23 2.95 6.17
CA PHE A 47 15.83 4.02 5.39
C PHE A 47 17.31 3.72 5.12
N ASP A 48 17.77 4.13 3.94
CA ASP A 48 19.19 4.14 3.63
C ASP A 48 19.89 5.36 4.25
N LYS A 49 21.20 5.46 4.03
CA LYS A 49 22.03 6.55 4.56
C LYS A 49 21.70 7.92 3.96
N ASP A 50 21.03 7.95 2.82
CA ASP A 50 20.61 9.17 2.12
C ASP A 50 19.18 9.58 2.51
N GLY A 51 18.53 8.84 3.43
CA GLY A 51 17.19 9.12 3.92
C GLY A 51 16.07 8.64 3.00
N LYS A 52 16.35 7.71 2.08
CA LYS A 52 15.35 7.10 1.19
C LYS A 52 14.88 5.77 1.74
N LEU A 53 13.66 5.38 1.41
CA LEU A 53 13.08 4.09 1.76
C LEU A 53 13.80 2.97 1.01
N GLU A 54 14.78 2.34 1.67
CA GLU A 54 15.53 1.20 1.15
C GLU A 54 14.61 -0.01 0.98
N ALA A 55 13.75 -0.24 1.98
CA ALA A 55 12.79 -1.32 2.00
C ALA A 55 11.50 -0.89 2.70
N VAL A 56 10.37 -1.28 2.11
CA VAL A 56 9.05 -1.12 2.71
C VAL A 56 8.33 -2.46 2.56
N ASN A 57 7.94 -3.07 3.67
CA ASN A 57 7.15 -4.30 3.66
C ASN A 57 5.83 -4.09 4.39
N TRP A 58 4.86 -4.98 4.15
CA TRP A 58 3.61 -4.97 4.87
C TRP A 58 3.16 -6.39 5.25
N GLU A 59 2.45 -6.48 6.37
CA GLU A 59 1.77 -7.71 6.78
C GLU A 59 0.40 -7.39 7.36
N GLY A 60 -0.49 -8.38 7.42
CA GLY A 60 -1.81 -8.22 8.00
C GLY A 60 -2.94 -8.83 7.19
N GLU A 61 -4.15 -8.58 7.65
CA GLU A 61 -5.38 -9.09 7.08
C GLU A 61 -6.30 -7.94 6.73
N GLY A 62 -7.08 -8.12 5.68
CA GLY A 62 -8.04 -7.12 5.25
C GLY A 62 -8.74 -7.54 3.98
N CYS A 63 -9.70 -6.71 3.57
CA CYS A 63 -10.42 -6.91 2.33
C CYS A 63 -9.50 -6.81 1.10
N THR A 64 -9.99 -7.28 -0.04
CA THR A 64 -9.28 -7.27 -1.34
C THR A 64 -8.64 -5.90 -1.63
N ILE A 65 -9.39 -4.83 -1.42
CA ILE A 65 -8.92 -3.47 -1.71
C ILE A 65 -7.84 -3.02 -0.72
N SER A 66 -8.00 -3.32 0.57
CA SER A 66 -7.01 -2.97 1.59
C SER A 66 -5.67 -3.67 1.34
N ARG A 67 -5.71 -4.97 1.02
CA ARG A 67 -4.50 -5.76 0.71
C ARG A 67 -3.85 -5.33 -0.59
N ALA A 68 -4.63 -5.08 -1.64
CA ALA A 68 -4.10 -4.58 -2.90
C ALA A 68 -3.48 -3.18 -2.74
N ALA A 69 -4.13 -2.29 -1.99
CA ALA A 69 -3.61 -0.95 -1.70
C ALA A 69 -2.32 -1.02 -0.86
N ALA A 70 -2.25 -1.87 0.16
CA ALA A 70 -1.03 -2.08 0.94
C ALA A 70 0.12 -2.54 0.06
N SER A 71 -0.12 -3.55 -0.79
CA SER A 71 0.85 -4.00 -1.77
C SER A 71 1.30 -2.88 -2.70
N TYR A 72 0.37 -2.12 -3.26
CA TYR A 72 0.70 -1.08 -4.22
C TYR A 72 1.51 0.06 -3.59
N VAL A 73 1.10 0.54 -2.41
CA VAL A 73 1.78 1.61 -1.68
C VAL A 73 3.23 1.22 -1.37
N THR A 74 3.49 -0.03 -0.96
CA THR A 74 4.88 -0.47 -0.72
C THR A 74 5.75 -0.44 -1.99
N GLU A 75 5.18 -0.70 -3.16
CA GLU A 75 5.89 -0.67 -4.44
C GLU A 75 6.25 0.76 -4.86
N ILE A 76 5.28 1.67 -4.83
CA ILE A 76 5.49 3.05 -5.31
C ILE A 76 6.28 3.94 -4.35
N THR A 77 6.35 3.58 -3.07
CA THR A 77 7.09 4.35 -2.06
C THR A 77 8.56 3.97 -1.96
N GLN A 78 8.95 2.80 -2.49
CA GLN A 78 10.32 2.35 -2.42
C GLN A 78 11.28 3.30 -3.17
N GLY A 79 12.38 3.66 -2.51
CA GLY A 79 13.37 4.61 -3.01
C GLY A 79 13.00 6.09 -2.86
N LYS A 80 11.80 6.42 -2.36
CA LYS A 80 11.41 7.79 -2.02
C LYS A 80 11.87 8.17 -0.62
N THR A 81 12.06 9.46 -0.39
CA THR A 81 12.24 10.05 0.94
C THR A 81 10.90 10.18 1.68
N ALA A 82 10.92 10.37 2.99
CA ALA A 82 9.70 10.62 3.77
C ALA A 82 8.93 11.87 3.27
N GLU A 83 9.64 12.94 2.91
CA GLU A 83 9.03 14.17 2.38
C GLU A 83 8.34 13.95 1.02
N GLU A 84 8.97 13.17 0.13
CA GLU A 84 8.36 12.81 -1.15
C GLU A 84 7.10 11.94 -0.96
N VAL A 85 7.09 11.06 0.05
CA VAL A 85 5.91 10.25 0.39
C VAL A 85 4.79 11.12 0.98
N GLU A 86 5.11 12.07 1.86
CA GLU A 86 4.13 13.01 2.41
C GLU A 86 3.48 13.91 1.34
N GLN A 87 4.20 14.18 0.25
CA GLN A 87 3.69 14.97 -0.88
C GLN A 87 2.86 14.14 -1.87
N MET A 88 2.74 12.82 -1.68
CA MET A 88 1.93 12.00 -2.56
C MET A 88 0.44 12.34 -2.40
N SER A 89 -0.22 12.56 -3.54
CA SER A 89 -1.64 12.86 -3.62
C SER A 89 -2.47 11.60 -3.31
N PHE A 90 -3.35 11.72 -2.32
CA PHE A 90 -4.31 10.65 -2.02
C PHE A 90 -5.28 10.45 -3.20
N GLU A 91 -5.65 11.53 -3.89
CA GLU A 91 -6.47 11.48 -5.09
C GLU A 91 -5.79 10.66 -6.20
N ASP A 92 -4.49 10.83 -6.43
CA ASP A 92 -3.76 10.13 -7.48
C ASP A 92 -3.69 8.62 -7.18
N LEU A 93 -3.41 8.27 -5.92
CA LEU A 93 -3.43 6.88 -5.45
C LEU A 93 -4.81 6.24 -5.68
N MET A 94 -5.88 6.98 -5.41
CA MET A 94 -7.25 6.52 -5.61
C MET A 94 -7.60 6.37 -7.08
N GLU A 95 -7.10 7.24 -7.96
CA GLU A 95 -7.30 7.12 -9.40
C GLU A 95 -6.60 5.87 -9.96
N GLU A 96 -5.38 5.59 -9.50
CA GLU A 96 -4.59 4.41 -9.91
C GLU A 96 -5.19 3.10 -9.39
N LEU A 97 -5.70 3.07 -8.16
CA LEU A 97 -6.41 1.91 -7.60
C LEU A 97 -7.83 1.71 -8.19
N GLY A 98 -8.29 2.61 -9.05
CA GLY A 98 -9.63 2.59 -9.60
C GLY A 98 -10.67 3.17 -8.65
N ARG A 99 -10.73 4.51 -8.57
CA ARG A 99 -11.58 5.27 -7.65
C ARG A 99 -13.01 4.77 -7.54
N GLU A 100 -13.64 4.47 -8.67
CA GLU A 100 -15.00 3.94 -8.70
C GLU A 100 -15.12 2.63 -7.92
N LEU A 101 -14.16 1.72 -8.03
CA LEU A 101 -14.13 0.43 -7.35
C LEU A 101 -13.85 0.57 -5.86
N VAL A 102 -12.93 1.46 -5.48
CA VAL A 102 -12.62 1.74 -4.07
C VAL A 102 -13.81 2.38 -3.37
N MET A 103 -14.53 3.28 -4.06
CA MET A 103 -15.67 4.03 -3.52
C MET A 103 -17.02 3.30 -3.61
N THR A 104 -17.11 2.17 -4.33
CA THR A 104 -18.34 1.37 -4.45
C THR A 104 -18.53 0.36 -3.31
N ARG A 105 -17.68 0.39 -2.29
CA ARG A 105 -17.98 -0.27 -1.01
C ARG A 105 -19.03 0.57 -0.25
N PRO A 106 -20.14 -0.02 0.22
CA PRO A 106 -21.04 0.64 1.15
C PRO A 106 -20.37 0.92 2.51
#